data_AF-A0A5J6JJZ9-F1
#
_entry.id   AF-A0A5J6JJZ9-F1
#
_cell.length_a   1.000
_cell.length_b   1.000
_cell.length_c   1.000
_cell.angle_alpha   90.00
_cell.angle_beta   90.00
_cell.angle_gamma   90.00
#
_symmetry.space_group_name_H-M   'P 1'
#
loop_
_entity.id
_entity.type
_entity.pdbx_description
1 polymer ?
#
loop_
_entity_poly.entity_id
_entity_poly.type
_entity_poly.pdbx_seq_one_letter_code
_entity_poly.pdbx_strand_id
1 'polypeptide(L)'
;MAHRTPNWLNDAIAAWSVYGLALFAVLMVGAWWRARRTGSPSAVTALAVPLITLLGFGADLLLKLVFREDRPCQSLRVAVLEACPAPGDWSFPSNHAAIGAAAAVALLFVSRRLGAVAVVAALLMAGSRVWVGAHYPHDVVAGLAVGALVAAVCGGAVRRRQTTLAGRLGRSRLRPLLTTA
;
A
#
# COMPACT_ATOMS: atom_id res chain seq x y z
N MET A 1 24.36 11.28 0.34
CA MET A 1 23.45 12.09 1.19
C MET A 1 23.44 11.60 2.65
N ALA A 2 23.46 10.30 2.93
CA ALA A 2 23.38 9.75 4.30
C ALA A 2 24.51 10.16 5.29
N HIS A 3 25.73 10.45 4.81
CA HIS A 3 26.86 10.83 5.69
C HIS A 3 26.78 12.24 6.27
N ARG A 4 25.83 13.08 5.84
CA ARG A 4 25.66 14.47 6.34
C ARG A 4 24.36 14.68 7.11
N THR A 5 23.53 13.64 7.25
CA THR A 5 22.25 13.73 7.95
C THR A 5 22.39 13.23 9.40
N PRO A 6 21.65 13.81 10.35
CA PRO A 6 21.67 13.33 11.73
C PRO A 6 21.28 11.85 11.81
N ASN A 7 22.00 11.06 12.61
CA ASN A 7 21.79 9.60 12.72
C ASN A 7 20.33 9.25 13.05
N TRP A 8 19.69 10.02 13.95
CA TRP A 8 18.28 9.80 14.34
C TRP A 8 17.30 9.86 13.16
N LEU A 9 17.60 10.69 12.14
CA LEU A 9 16.74 10.82 10.96
C LEU A 9 16.89 9.60 10.06
N ASN A 10 18.12 9.12 9.88
CA ASN A 10 18.38 7.90 9.12
C ASN A 10 17.70 6.70 9.80
N ASP A 11 17.80 6.60 11.13
CA ASP A 11 17.17 5.54 11.92
C ASP A 11 15.64 5.59 11.82
N ALA A 12 15.05 6.79 11.91
CA ALA A 12 13.61 6.98 11.77
C ALA A 12 13.10 6.60 10.36
N ILE A 13 13.83 6.99 9.31
CA ILE A 13 13.47 6.66 7.93
C ILE A 13 13.64 5.16 7.67
N ALA A 14 14.71 4.53 8.19
CA ALA A 14 14.91 3.09 8.10
C ALA A 14 13.81 2.33 8.86
N ALA A 15 13.45 2.77 10.07
CA ALA A 15 12.34 2.19 10.82
C ALA A 15 11.01 2.32 10.07
N TRP A 16 10.73 3.49 9.46
CA TRP A 16 9.54 3.68 8.63
C TRP A 16 9.55 2.77 7.38
N SER A 17 10.72 2.62 6.75
CA SER A 17 10.94 1.74 5.60
C SER A 17 10.61 0.28 5.90
N VAL A 18 10.92 -0.19 7.11
CA VAL A 18 10.68 -1.58 7.56
C VAL A 18 9.26 -1.76 8.11
N TYR A 19 8.81 -0.88 9.00
CA TYR A 19 7.58 -1.10 9.79
C TYR A 19 6.37 -0.31 9.27
N GLY A 20 6.56 0.66 8.37
CA GLY A 20 5.49 1.57 7.95
C GLY A 20 4.31 0.88 7.26
N LEU A 21 4.50 -0.32 6.69
CA LEU A 21 3.40 -1.12 6.14
C LEU A 21 2.37 -1.53 7.22
N ALA A 22 2.79 -1.69 8.47
CA ALA A 22 1.89 -1.99 9.57
C ALA A 22 0.87 -0.87 9.82
N LEU A 23 1.23 0.40 9.56
CA LEU A 23 0.29 1.52 9.65
C LEU A 23 -0.90 1.32 8.71
N PHE A 24 -0.66 0.85 7.48
CA PHE A 24 -1.75 0.62 6.52
C PHE A 24 -2.71 -0.47 7.01
N ALA A 25 -2.20 -1.55 7.60
CA ALA A 25 -3.04 -2.57 8.22
C ALA A 25 -3.90 -2.00 9.36
N VAL A 26 -3.32 -1.17 10.23
CA VAL A 26 -4.06 -0.47 11.29
C VAL A 26 -5.14 0.46 10.71
N LEU A 27 -4.82 1.22 9.66
CA LEU A 27 -5.78 2.09 8.98
C LEU A 27 -6.92 1.29 8.33
N MET A 28 -6.64 0.11 7.75
CA MET A 28 -7.67 -0.78 7.20
C MET A 28 -8.61 -1.30 8.29
N VAL A 29 -8.08 -1.74 9.42
CA VAL A 29 -8.89 -2.21 10.56
C VAL A 29 -9.75 -1.05 11.11
N GLY A 30 -9.15 0.12 11.32
CA GLY A 30 -9.88 1.31 11.76
C GLY A 30 -10.96 1.77 10.77
N ALA A 31 -10.68 1.69 9.47
CA ALA A 31 -11.63 2.00 8.42
C ALA A 31 -12.81 1.02 8.42
N TRP A 32 -12.56 -0.29 8.52
CA TRP A 32 -13.60 -1.31 8.64
C TRP A 32 -14.45 -1.11 9.90
N TRP A 33 -13.81 -0.89 11.06
CA TRP A 33 -14.49 -0.67 12.33
C TRP A 33 -15.41 0.55 12.31
N ARG A 34 -15.01 1.63 11.63
CA ARG A 34 -15.85 2.82 11.43
C ARG A 34 -16.96 2.57 10.40
N ALA A 35 -16.65 1.86 9.32
CA ALA A 35 -17.57 1.61 8.22
C ALA A 35 -18.78 0.74 8.64
N ARG A 36 -18.56 -0.26 9.50
CA ARG A 36 -19.65 -1.11 10.04
C ARG A 36 -20.66 -0.35 10.92
N ARG A 37 -20.31 0.84 11.41
CA ARG A 37 -21.22 1.72 12.17
C ARG A 37 -21.98 2.71 11.28
N THR A 38 -21.53 2.93 10.05
CA THR A 38 -22.15 3.89 9.11
C THR A 38 -23.13 3.21 8.17
N GLY A 39 -22.86 1.97 7.78
CA GLY A 39 -23.80 1.15 7.02
C GLY A 39 -23.14 0.00 6.27
N SER A 40 -23.93 -1.03 5.99
CA SER A 40 -23.46 -2.25 5.32
C SER A 40 -22.73 -2.00 3.97
N PRO A 41 -23.16 -1.06 3.10
CA PRO A 41 -22.42 -0.78 1.86
C PRO A 41 -21.01 -0.25 2.09
N SER A 42 -20.83 0.67 3.05
CA SER A 42 -19.50 1.17 3.42
C SER A 42 -18.63 0.07 4.01
N ALA A 43 -19.21 -0.83 4.82
CA ALA A 43 -18.50 -1.97 5.40
C ALA A 43 -17.99 -2.94 4.33
N VAL A 44 -18.77 -3.19 3.27
CA VAL A 44 -18.34 -3.99 2.12
C VAL A 44 -17.12 -3.37 1.44
N THR A 45 -17.16 -2.06 1.17
CA THR A 45 -16.03 -1.35 0.56
C THR A 45 -14.79 -1.41 1.45
N ALA A 46 -14.95 -1.30 2.77
CA ALA A 46 -13.84 -1.42 3.73
C ALA A 46 -13.23 -2.84 3.77
N LEU A 47 -14.07 -3.88 3.75
CA LEU A 47 -13.63 -5.27 3.70
C LEU A 47 -12.91 -5.63 2.38
N ALA A 48 -13.17 -4.88 1.30
CA ALA A 48 -12.48 -5.08 0.03
C ALA A 48 -11.07 -4.49 0.00
N VAL A 49 -10.72 -3.55 0.91
CA VAL A 49 -9.43 -2.84 0.88
C VAL A 49 -8.21 -3.77 0.95
N PRO A 50 -8.14 -4.78 1.85
CA PRO A 50 -7.01 -5.71 1.89
C PRO A 50 -6.87 -6.49 0.58
N LEU A 51 -7.98 -6.98 0.01
CA LEU A 51 -7.97 -7.69 -1.26
C LEU A 51 -7.49 -6.80 -2.41
N ILE A 52 -7.96 -5.56 -2.48
CA ILE A 52 -7.51 -4.59 -3.49
C ILE A 52 -6.01 -4.31 -3.36
N THR A 53 -5.51 -4.21 -2.12
CA THR A 53 -4.08 -4.02 -1.84
C THR A 53 -3.25 -5.21 -2.32
N LEU A 54 -3.73 -6.44 -2.07
CA LEU A 54 -3.10 -7.66 -2.56
C LEU A 54 -3.11 -7.76 -4.09
N LEU A 55 -4.17 -7.30 -4.75
CA LEU A 55 -4.21 -7.21 -6.21
C LEU A 55 -3.19 -6.20 -6.76
N GLY A 56 -3.02 -5.06 -6.10
CA GLY A 56 -1.98 -4.08 -6.44
C GLY A 56 -0.57 -4.66 -6.30
N PHE A 57 -0.31 -5.38 -5.22
CA PHE A 57 0.94 -6.11 -5.01
C PHE A 57 1.15 -7.22 -6.06
N GLY A 58 0.11 -8.00 -6.38
CA GLY A 58 0.18 -9.03 -7.41
C GLY A 58 0.53 -8.45 -8.79
N ALA A 59 -0.05 -7.31 -9.16
CA ALA A 59 0.30 -6.61 -10.40
C ALA A 59 1.77 -6.16 -10.42
N ASP A 60 2.28 -5.65 -9.29
CA ASP A 60 3.69 -5.28 -9.14
C ASP A 60 4.62 -6.49 -9.34
N LEU A 61 4.32 -7.62 -8.69
CA LEU A 61 5.07 -8.86 -8.83
C LEU A 61 5.12 -9.35 -10.29
N LEU A 62 4.02 -9.23 -11.04
CA LEU A 62 4.00 -9.60 -12.45
C LEU A 62 4.93 -8.70 -13.27
N LEU A 63 4.95 -7.40 -13.00
CA LEU A 63 5.88 -6.48 -13.69
C LEU A 63 7.34 -6.77 -13.32
N LYS A 64 7.63 -7.13 -12.07
CA LYS A 64 8.98 -7.54 -11.66
C LYS A 64 9.53 -8.70 -12.47
N LEU A 65 8.68 -9.67 -12.80
CA LEU A 65 9.08 -10.84 -13.59
C LEU A 65 9.46 -10.48 -15.03
N VAL A 66 8.95 -9.36 -15.54
CA VAL A 66 9.19 -8.86 -16.91
C VAL A 66 10.46 -8.00 -16.95
N PHE A 67 10.58 -6.99 -16.10
CA PHE A 67 11.65 -5.99 -16.21
C PHE A 67 12.98 -6.43 -15.61
N ARG A 68 12.95 -7.16 -14.48
CA ARG A 68 14.15 -7.73 -13.84
C ARG A 68 15.30 -6.74 -13.65
N GLU A 69 14.99 -5.52 -13.21
CA GLU A 69 16.00 -4.49 -12.97
C GLU A 69 16.79 -4.78 -11.69
N ASP A 70 18.12 -4.70 -11.76
CA ASP A 70 19.01 -4.83 -10.59
C ASP A 70 18.80 -3.65 -9.61
N ARG A 71 19.05 -3.88 -8.32
CA ARG A 71 18.86 -2.85 -7.29
C ARG A 71 20.02 -1.85 -7.26
N PRO A 72 19.80 -0.61 -6.78
CA PRO A 72 20.87 0.39 -6.63
C PRO A 72 22.08 -0.14 -5.86
N CYS A 73 21.85 -0.98 -4.85
CA CYS A 73 22.91 -1.60 -4.03
C CYS A 73 23.79 -2.60 -4.78
N GLN A 74 23.34 -3.13 -5.91
CA GLN A 74 24.09 -4.10 -6.74
C GLN A 74 24.84 -3.39 -7.87
N SER A 75 24.24 -2.36 -8.46
CA SER A 75 24.80 -1.68 -9.64
C SER A 75 25.58 -0.41 -9.31
N LEU A 76 25.29 0.26 -8.20
CA LEU A 76 25.91 1.54 -7.82
C LEU A 76 26.75 1.40 -6.54
N ARG A 77 27.88 2.11 -6.48
CA ARG A 77 28.65 2.28 -5.25
C ARG A 77 28.02 3.38 -4.39
N VAL A 78 26.82 3.10 -3.87
CA VAL A 78 26.06 4.01 -3.01
C VAL A 78 26.06 3.52 -1.57
N ALA A 79 26.10 4.46 -0.62
CA ALA A 79 25.86 4.13 0.79
C ALA A 79 24.39 3.72 0.95
N VAL A 80 24.17 2.48 1.39
CA VAL A 80 22.84 1.92 1.66
C VAL A 80 22.60 1.83 3.16
N LEU A 81 21.36 2.09 3.58
CA LEU A 81 20.95 1.99 4.99
C LEU A 81 20.26 0.64 5.29
N GLU A 82 19.78 -0.05 4.26
CA GLU A 82 19.25 -1.42 4.36
C GLU A 82 20.20 -2.42 3.68
N ALA A 83 20.19 -3.66 4.19
CA ALA A 83 20.93 -4.75 3.57
C ALA A 83 20.44 -4.99 2.14
N CYS A 84 21.37 -5.20 1.22
CA CYS A 84 21.05 -5.47 -0.17
C CYS A 84 20.36 -6.85 -0.28
N PRO A 85 19.15 -6.93 -0.86
CA PRO A 85 18.48 -8.20 -1.05
C PRO A 85 19.27 -9.17 -1.93
N ALA A 86 18.99 -10.47 -1.77
CA ALA A 86 19.63 -11.52 -2.53
C ALA A 86 19.41 -11.36 -4.05
N PRO A 87 20.34 -11.82 -4.90
CA PRO A 87 20.15 -11.83 -6.35
C PRO A 87 18.83 -12.51 -6.75
N GLY A 88 18.11 -11.90 -7.70
CA GLY A 88 16.78 -12.36 -8.13
C GLY A 88 15.62 -11.64 -7.44
N ASP A 89 15.86 -10.84 -6.39
CA ASP A 89 14.89 -9.87 -5.87
C ASP A 89 15.01 -8.53 -6.62
N TRP A 90 14.25 -8.41 -7.72
CA TRP A 90 14.33 -7.28 -8.66
C TRP A 90 13.87 -5.94 -8.05
N SER A 91 14.43 -4.84 -8.55
CA SER A 91 14.14 -3.48 -8.09
C SER A 91 12.80 -2.97 -8.61
N PHE A 92 12.53 -3.06 -9.91
CA PHE A 92 11.38 -2.42 -10.55
C PHE A 92 10.14 -3.32 -10.65
N PRO A 93 8.93 -2.82 -10.30
CA PRO A 93 8.63 -1.58 -9.59
C PRO A 93 8.79 -1.76 -8.07
N SER A 94 8.64 -0.70 -7.27
CA SER A 94 8.77 -0.83 -5.82
C SER A 94 7.52 -1.42 -5.14
N ASN A 95 7.65 -2.64 -4.60
CA ASN A 95 6.63 -3.34 -3.79
C ASN A 95 6.00 -2.45 -2.71
N HIS A 96 6.83 -1.77 -1.89
CA HIS A 96 6.37 -0.95 -0.77
C HIS A 96 5.54 0.25 -1.25
N ALA A 97 5.98 0.87 -2.36
CA ALA A 97 5.25 1.97 -2.97
C ALA A 97 3.90 1.48 -3.57
N ALA A 98 3.89 0.33 -4.24
CA ALA A 98 2.68 -0.26 -4.80
C ALA A 98 1.66 -0.65 -3.72
N ILE A 99 2.10 -1.34 -2.66
CA ILE A 99 1.26 -1.70 -1.53
C ILE A 99 0.69 -0.45 -0.85
N GLY A 100 1.55 0.53 -0.54
CA GLY A 100 1.15 1.77 0.11
C GLY A 100 0.14 2.56 -0.72
N ALA A 101 0.38 2.73 -2.02
CA ALA A 101 -0.54 3.44 -2.92
C ALA A 101 -1.87 2.70 -3.09
N ALA A 102 -1.84 1.37 -3.26
CA ALA A 102 -3.06 0.59 -3.40
C ALA A 102 -3.93 0.69 -2.14
N ALA A 103 -3.32 0.55 -0.96
CA ALA A 103 -4.00 0.72 0.32
C ALA A 103 -4.57 2.14 0.48
N ALA A 104 -3.76 3.16 0.17
CA ALA A 104 -4.16 4.56 0.31
C ALA A 104 -5.35 4.93 -0.59
N VAL A 105 -5.29 4.57 -1.86
CA VAL A 105 -6.36 4.85 -2.84
C VAL A 105 -7.61 4.03 -2.51
N ALA A 106 -7.48 2.77 -2.12
CA ALA A 106 -8.62 1.97 -1.69
C ALA A 106 -9.30 2.55 -0.44
N LEU A 107 -8.53 3.06 0.52
CA LEU A 107 -9.04 3.74 1.70
C LEU A 107 -9.78 5.05 1.39
N LEU A 108 -9.44 5.76 0.31
CA LEU A 108 -10.19 6.95 -0.13
C LEU A 108 -11.64 6.62 -0.51
N PHE A 109 -11.91 5.39 -0.97
CA PHE A 109 -13.28 4.92 -1.26
C PHE A 109 -14.09 4.63 0.01
N VAL A 110 -13.42 4.43 1.16
CA VAL A 110 -14.08 4.18 2.47
C VAL A 110 -14.23 5.48 3.25
N SER A 111 -13.15 6.25 3.39
CA SER A 111 -13.13 7.50 4.15
C SER A 111 -12.05 8.44 3.61
N ARG A 112 -12.46 9.62 3.15
CA ARG A 112 -11.52 10.65 2.64
C ARG A 112 -10.44 11.02 3.67
N ARG A 113 -10.77 11.05 4.96
CA ARG A 113 -9.82 11.40 6.04
C ARG A 113 -8.76 10.31 6.23
N LEU A 114 -9.18 9.04 6.36
CA LEU A 114 -8.24 7.93 6.51
C LEU A 114 -7.42 7.71 5.24
N GLY A 115 -8.05 7.83 4.06
CA GLY A 115 -7.35 7.78 2.78
C GLY A 115 -6.32 8.90 2.62
N ALA A 116 -6.63 10.14 3.04
CA ALA A 116 -5.65 11.24 3.00
C ALA A 116 -4.42 10.97 3.90
N VAL A 117 -4.64 10.47 5.12
CA VAL A 117 -3.55 10.03 6.02
C VAL A 117 -2.74 8.92 5.37
N ALA A 118 -3.40 7.94 4.76
CA ALA A 118 -2.73 6.84 4.05
C ALA A 118 -1.95 7.31 2.81
N VAL A 119 -2.44 8.33 2.08
CA VAL A 119 -1.72 8.91 0.93
C VAL A 119 -0.42 9.55 1.40
N VAL A 120 -0.46 10.35 2.47
CA VAL A 120 0.77 10.94 3.03
C VAL A 120 1.73 9.83 3.48
N ALA A 121 1.23 8.81 4.18
CA ALA A 121 2.05 7.66 4.57
C ALA A 121 2.64 6.92 3.36
N ALA A 122 1.90 6.77 2.26
CA ALA A 122 2.38 6.11 1.05
C ALA A 122 3.48 6.91 0.35
N LEU A 123 3.36 8.24 0.32
CA LEU A 123 4.42 9.11 -0.22
C LEU A 123 5.68 9.07 0.65
N LEU A 124 5.53 9.08 1.98
CA LEU A 124 6.66 8.91 2.91
C LEU A 124 7.31 7.53 2.76
N MET A 125 6.52 6.48 2.54
CA MET A 125 7.02 5.13 2.24
C MET A 125 7.79 5.09 0.92
N ALA A 126 7.26 5.68 -0.14
CA ALA A 126 7.96 5.76 -1.42
C ALA A 126 9.30 6.53 -1.28
N GLY A 127 9.29 7.66 -0.58
CA GLY A 127 10.49 8.44 -0.30
C GLY A 127 11.52 7.69 0.53
N SER A 128 11.10 6.94 1.57
CA SER A 128 12.02 6.17 2.41
C SER A 128 12.74 5.09 1.62
N ARG A 129 12.07 4.42 0.66
CA ARG A 129 12.70 3.38 -0.17
C ARG A 129 13.86 3.91 -1.02
N VAL A 130 13.75 5.14 -1.52
CA VAL A 130 14.87 5.81 -2.22
C VAL A 130 15.94 6.23 -1.23
N TRP A 131 15.55 6.78 -0.08
CA TRP A 131 16.48 7.25 0.94
C TRP A 131 17.38 6.15 1.50
N VAL A 132 16.82 4.97 1.77
CA VAL A 132 17.59 3.81 2.27
C VAL A 132 18.42 3.13 1.17
N GLY A 133 18.28 3.56 -0.08
CA GLY A 133 19.02 3.04 -1.23
C GLY A 133 18.48 1.71 -1.77
N ALA A 134 17.23 1.35 -1.44
CA ALA A 134 16.66 0.07 -1.86
C ALA A 134 16.06 0.09 -3.28
N HIS A 135 15.70 1.27 -3.77
CA HIS A 135 15.03 1.48 -5.05
C HIS A 135 15.48 2.79 -5.71
N TYR A 136 15.43 2.82 -7.04
CA TYR A 136 15.59 4.05 -7.80
C TYR A 136 14.33 4.94 -7.70
N PRO A 137 14.45 6.26 -7.96
CA PRO A 137 13.29 7.14 -8.00
C PRO A 137 12.19 6.71 -8.98
N HIS A 138 12.55 6.14 -10.13
CA HIS A 138 11.56 5.67 -11.12
C HIS A 138 10.82 4.41 -10.65
N ASP A 139 11.49 3.50 -9.92
CA ASP A 139 10.85 2.31 -9.34
C ASP A 139 9.70 2.67 -8.40
N VAL A 140 9.90 3.70 -7.55
CA VAL A 140 8.90 4.12 -6.57
C VAL A 140 7.76 4.87 -7.24
N VAL A 141 8.04 5.69 -8.26
CA VAL A 141 7.01 6.37 -9.06
C VAL A 141 6.14 5.34 -9.79
N ALA A 142 6.77 4.33 -10.42
CA ALA A 142 6.06 3.24 -11.08
C ALA A 142 5.24 2.41 -10.10
N GLY A 143 5.80 2.06 -8.94
CA GLY A 143 5.07 1.35 -7.89
C GLY A 143 3.84 2.13 -7.41
N LEU A 144 4.00 3.43 -7.11
CA LEU A 144 2.87 4.30 -6.76
C LEU A 144 1.78 4.30 -7.84
N ALA A 145 2.18 4.42 -9.12
CA ALA A 145 1.25 4.45 -10.25
C ALA A 145 0.48 3.13 -10.40
N VAL A 146 1.18 1.99 -10.35
CA VAL A 146 0.59 0.65 -10.46
C VAL A 146 -0.40 0.39 -9.33
N GLY A 147 0.03 0.62 -8.08
CA GLY A 147 -0.83 0.43 -6.91
C GLY A 147 -2.07 1.31 -6.94
N ALA A 148 -1.89 2.60 -7.25
CA ALA A 148 -3.00 3.55 -7.35
C ALA A 148 -3.99 3.18 -8.46
N LEU A 149 -3.50 2.78 -9.64
CA LEU A 149 -4.34 2.40 -10.78
C LEU A 149 -5.20 1.17 -10.47
N VAL A 150 -4.58 0.10 -9.96
CA VAL A 150 -5.29 -1.13 -9.57
C VAL A 150 -6.37 -0.79 -8.52
N ALA A 151 -6.02 -0.01 -7.51
CA ALA A 151 -6.96 0.37 -6.47
C ALA A 151 -8.09 1.28 -6.98
N ALA A 152 -7.82 2.19 -7.91
CA ALA A 152 -8.85 3.03 -8.52
C ALA A 152 -9.85 2.20 -9.33
N VAL A 153 -9.36 1.25 -10.13
CA VAL A 153 -10.20 0.36 -10.95
C VAL A 153 -11.03 -0.57 -10.07
N CYS A 154 -10.38 -1.32 -9.18
CA CYS A 154 -11.06 -2.28 -8.31
C CYS A 154 -11.98 -1.59 -7.29
N GLY A 155 -11.51 -0.52 -6.65
CA GLY A 155 -12.30 0.27 -5.70
C GLY A 155 -13.52 0.93 -6.35
N GLY A 156 -13.37 1.46 -7.56
CA GLY A 156 -14.49 1.96 -8.36
C GLY A 156 -15.51 0.86 -8.69
N ALA A 157 -15.04 -0.33 -9.06
CA ALA A 157 -15.91 -1.47 -9.36
C ALA A 157 -16.68 -1.96 -8.11
N VAL A 158 -16.02 -2.05 -6.95
CA VAL A 158 -16.64 -2.41 -5.67
C VAL A 158 -17.67 -1.36 -5.27
N ARG A 159 -17.31 -0.07 -5.32
CA ARG A 159 -18.21 1.03 -4.95
C ARG A 159 -19.45 1.11 -5.83
N ARG A 160 -19.36 0.77 -7.11
CA ARG A 160 -20.54 0.66 -8.00
C ARG A 160 -21.50 -0.47 -7.61
N ARG A 161 -20.99 -1.55 -6.99
CA ARG A 161 -21.77 -2.75 -6.65
C ARG A 161 -22.05 -2.91 -5.16
N GLN A 162 -21.61 -1.96 -4.33
CA GLN A 162 -21.58 -2.10 -2.86
C GLN A 162 -22.95 -2.32 -2.23
N THR A 163 -24.02 -1.74 -2.76
CA THR A 163 -25.39 -1.92 -2.24
C THR A 163 -25.92 -3.32 -2.51
N THR A 164 -25.74 -3.83 -3.73
CA THR A 164 -26.09 -5.19 -4.11
C THR A 164 -25.29 -6.22 -3.32
N LEU A 165 -23.97 -6.00 -3.19
CA LEU A 165 -23.08 -6.87 -2.41
C LEU A 165 -23.45 -6.86 -0.93
N ALA A 166 -23.76 -5.69 -0.35
CA ALA A 166 -24.22 -5.59 1.02
C ALA A 166 -25.54 -6.34 1.25
N GLY A 167 -26.48 -6.28 0.32
CA GLY A 167 -27.73 -7.04 0.38
C GLY A 167 -27.50 -8.55 0.36
N ARG A 168 -26.58 -9.04 -0.48
CA ARG A 168 -26.21 -10.48 -0.54
C ARG A 168 -25.49 -10.94 0.73
N LEU A 169 -24.46 -10.19 1.14
CA LEU A 169 -23.63 -10.53 2.29
C LEU A 169 -24.41 -10.39 3.61
N GLY A 170 -25.33 -9.43 3.70
CA GLY A 170 -26.22 -9.25 4.85
C GLY A 170 -27.19 -10.41 5.08
N ARG A 171 -27.47 -11.22 4.05
CA ARG A 171 -28.28 -12.46 4.14
C ARG A 171 -27.44 -13.71 4.43
N SER A 172 -26.12 -13.56 4.54
CA SER A 172 -25.18 -14.65 4.76
C SER A 172 -24.66 -14.68 6.21
N ARG A 173 -23.84 -15.67 6.55
CA ARG A 173 -23.12 -15.75 7.83
C ARG A 173 -22.15 -14.58 8.07
N LEU A 174 -21.86 -13.77 7.04
CA LEU A 174 -20.95 -12.62 7.11
C LEU A 174 -21.63 -11.33 7.60
N ARG A 175 -22.94 -11.35 7.88
CA ARG A 175 -23.68 -10.19 8.43
C ARG A 175 -22.99 -9.51 9.64
N PRO A 176 -22.40 -10.22 10.62
CA PRO A 176 -21.73 -9.58 11.76
C PRO A 176 -20.53 -8.71 11.38
N LEU A 177 -19.93 -8.94 10.20
CA LEU A 177 -18.83 -8.12 9.68
C LEU A 177 -19.31 -6.81 9.05
N LEU A 178 -20.60 -6.70 8.73
CA LEU A 178 -21.19 -5.54 8.06
C LEU A 178 -21.86 -4.58 9.04
N THR A 179 -22.39 -5.10 10.14
CA THR A 179 -23.16 -4.32 11.12
C THR A 179 -22.67 -4.60 12.54
N THR A 180 -22.85 -3.63 13.43
CA THR A 180 -22.63 -3.80 14.88
C THR A 180 -23.90 -4.29 15.55
N ALA A 181 -24.44 -5.43 15.09
CA ALA A 181 -25.70 -6.00 15.57
C ALA A 181 -25.85 -5.94 17.10
#